data_AF-A0A9N9NIN8-F1
#
_entry.id   AF-A0A9N9NIN8-F1
#
_cell.length_a   1.000
_cell.length_b   1.000
_cell.length_c   1.000
_cell.angle_alpha   90.00
_cell.angle_beta   90.00
_cell.angle_gamma   90.00
#
_symmetry.space_group_name_H-M   'P 1'
#
loop_
_entity.id
_entity.type
_entity.pdbx_description
1 polymer ?
#
loop_
_entity_poly.entity_id
_entity_poly.type
_entity_poly.pdbx_seq_one_letter_code
_entity_poly.pdbx_strand_id
1 'polypeptide(L)'
;RNVSMLQFYAYRIAQRNTFNPILWGGPLFQQYLVDAYVKVEETRLNYQRQNQVTLQSETYRDLSDYLTTAANERGVVPGRSSENQQQMLEYNEIDAFIESRYISAPEAYWRLSEYEMQEKSHSIVRLPVHLPDEQNLYFTLGEEQFALNKAKLNFTMLTAWFKLNEEDKQAREILYHDILLHYRFNQQSKMWQKRIYNISKVIG
;
A
#
# COMPACT_ATOMS: atom_id res chain seq x y z
N ARG A 1 -19.70 -9.77 29.42
CA ARG A 1 -18.61 -9.81 28.41
C ARG A 1 -19.20 -9.31 27.11
N ASN A 2 -18.63 -8.27 26.50
CA ASN A 2 -19.08 -7.76 25.20
C ASN A 2 -18.36 -8.57 24.11
N VAL A 3 -19.12 -9.14 23.17
CA VAL A 3 -18.60 -9.93 22.05
C VAL A 3 -18.69 -9.06 20.80
N SER A 4 -17.63 -8.97 19.99
CA SER A 4 -17.69 -8.22 18.73
C SER A 4 -18.60 -8.93 17.72
N MET A 5 -19.18 -8.20 16.77
CA MET A 5 -19.99 -8.84 15.73
C MET A 5 -19.19 -9.88 14.93
N LEU A 6 -17.92 -9.61 14.66
CA LEU A 6 -17.01 -10.56 14.01
C LEU A 6 -16.89 -11.86 14.82
N GLN A 7 -16.59 -11.77 16.12
CA GLN A 7 -16.50 -12.92 17.01
C GLN A 7 -17.82 -13.69 17.09
N PHE A 8 -18.95 -13.00 17.10
CA PHE A 8 -20.27 -13.62 17.11
C PHE A 8 -20.54 -14.43 15.83
N TYR A 9 -20.26 -13.85 14.65
CA TYR A 9 -20.45 -14.54 13.38
C TYR A 9 -19.45 -15.68 13.18
N ALA A 10 -18.17 -15.47 13.52
CA ALA A 10 -17.12 -16.50 13.51
C ALA A 10 -17.53 -17.71 14.37
N TYR A 11 -18.08 -17.47 15.56
CA TYR A 11 -18.58 -18.54 16.44
C TYR A 11 -19.72 -19.34 15.79
N ARG A 12 -20.64 -18.69 15.08
CA ARG A 12 -21.80 -19.35 14.45
C ARG A 12 -21.43 -20.20 13.23
N ILE A 13 -20.41 -19.79 12.48
CA ILE A 13 -19.96 -20.50 11.27
C ILE A 13 -18.84 -21.51 11.55
N ALA A 14 -18.36 -21.58 12.79
CA ALA A 14 -17.33 -22.55 13.18
C ALA A 14 -17.81 -23.99 12.98
N GLN A 15 -16.98 -24.80 12.32
CA GLN A 15 -17.22 -26.23 12.14
C GLN A 15 -17.03 -26.98 13.46
N ARG A 16 -17.99 -27.85 13.80
CA ARG A 16 -18.01 -28.65 15.03
C ARG A 16 -18.59 -30.02 14.73
N ASN A 17 -18.34 -31.00 15.61
CA ASN A 17 -18.87 -32.36 15.49
C ASN A 17 -20.38 -32.49 15.76
N THR A 18 -21.12 -31.38 15.73
CA THR A 18 -22.56 -31.29 15.99
C THR A 18 -23.27 -30.72 14.77
N PHE A 19 -24.51 -31.13 14.53
CA PHE A 19 -25.33 -30.57 13.47
C PHE A 19 -25.50 -29.05 13.64
N ASN A 20 -25.22 -28.29 12.59
CA ASN A 20 -25.40 -26.84 12.55
C ASN A 20 -26.30 -26.46 11.35
N PRO A 21 -27.58 -26.13 11.56
CA PRO A 21 -28.52 -25.83 10.48
C PRO A 21 -28.02 -24.75 9.49
N ILE A 22 -27.21 -23.80 9.97
CA ILE A 22 -26.68 -22.71 9.16
C ILE A 22 -25.68 -23.24 8.12
N LEU A 23 -24.77 -24.14 8.52
CA LEU A 23 -23.73 -24.69 7.64
C LEU A 23 -24.31 -25.61 6.55
N TRP A 24 -25.41 -26.30 6.87
CA TRP A 24 -26.07 -27.24 5.96
C TRP A 24 -27.12 -26.56 5.05
N GLY A 25 -27.25 -25.23 5.12
CA GLY A 25 -28.23 -24.45 4.34
C GLY A 25 -27.91 -24.24 2.86
N GLY A 26 -26.75 -24.69 2.36
CA GLY A 26 -26.38 -24.61 0.94
C GLY A 26 -26.38 -23.18 0.39
N PRO A 27 -27.22 -22.83 -0.61
CA PRO A 27 -27.32 -21.45 -1.11
C PRO A 27 -27.67 -20.42 -0.02
N LEU A 28 -28.52 -20.79 0.94
CA LEU A 28 -28.87 -19.92 2.06
C LEU A 28 -27.68 -19.67 2.99
N PHE A 29 -26.76 -20.63 3.09
CA PHE A 29 -25.51 -20.45 3.82
C PHE A 29 -24.62 -19.41 3.15
N GLN A 30 -24.51 -19.44 1.82
CA GLN A 30 -23.73 -18.46 1.06
C GLN A 30 -24.29 -17.04 1.23
N GLN A 31 -25.61 -16.88 1.14
CA GLN A 31 -26.27 -15.61 1.41
C GLN A 31 -26.01 -15.13 2.85
N TYR A 32 -26.16 -16.02 3.83
CA TYR A 32 -25.89 -15.72 5.24
C TYR A 32 -24.45 -15.22 5.47
N LEU A 33 -23.46 -15.83 4.81
CA LEU A 33 -22.05 -15.41 4.91
C LEU A 33 -21.84 -13.99 4.37
N VAL A 34 -22.39 -13.69 3.20
CA VAL A 34 -22.28 -12.36 2.59
C VAL A 34 -22.96 -11.32 3.47
N ASP A 35 -24.19 -11.57 3.92
CA ASP A 35 -24.95 -10.66 4.78
C ASP A 35 -24.25 -10.43 6.13
N ALA A 36 -23.68 -11.49 6.72
CA ALA A 36 -22.93 -11.40 7.97
C ALA A 36 -21.67 -10.54 7.81
N TYR A 37 -20.93 -10.72 6.71
CA TYR A 37 -19.74 -9.93 6.43
C TYR A 37 -20.07 -8.46 6.20
N VAL A 38 -21.11 -8.15 5.42
CA VAL A 38 -21.56 -6.77 5.18
C VAL A 38 -21.88 -6.06 6.48
N LYS A 39 -22.56 -6.72 7.43
CA LYS A 39 -22.86 -6.14 8.76
C LYS A 39 -21.60 -5.85 9.59
N VAL A 40 -20.62 -6.75 9.54
CA VAL A 40 -19.34 -6.55 10.23
C VAL A 40 -18.57 -5.38 9.62
N GLU A 41 -18.50 -5.31 8.28
CA GLU A 41 -17.87 -4.20 7.57
C GLU A 41 -18.55 -2.87 7.82
N GLU A 42 -19.89 -2.83 7.79
CA GLU A 42 -20.65 -1.63 8.11
C GLU A 42 -20.28 -1.09 9.49
N THR A 43 -20.12 -1.98 10.47
CA THR A 43 -19.71 -1.59 11.83
C THR A 43 -18.30 -1.02 11.85
N ARG A 44 -17.38 -1.62 11.10
CA ARG A 44 -16.00 -1.15 10.97
C ARG A 44 -15.94 0.23 10.27
N LEU A 45 -16.68 0.40 9.19
CA LEU A 45 -16.77 1.65 8.44
C LEU A 45 -17.44 2.74 9.28
N ASN A 46 -18.50 2.42 10.02
CA ASN A 46 -19.14 3.33 10.96
C ASN A 46 -18.17 3.78 12.05
N TYR A 47 -17.36 2.87 12.58
CA TYR A 47 -16.30 3.22 13.53
C TYR A 47 -15.27 4.18 12.92
N GLN A 48 -14.78 3.88 11.72
CA GLN A 48 -13.84 4.76 11.00
C GLN A 48 -14.45 6.13 10.75
N ARG A 49 -15.70 6.20 10.28
CA ARG A 49 -16.43 7.46 10.06
C ARG A 49 -16.53 8.30 11.33
N GLN A 50 -16.86 7.68 12.46
CA GLN A 50 -17.01 8.38 13.75
C GLN A 50 -15.67 8.82 14.34
N ASN A 51 -14.59 8.10 14.07
CA ASN A 51 -13.24 8.37 14.60
C ASN A 51 -12.31 9.02 13.56
N GLN A 52 -12.85 9.44 12.41
CA GLN A 52 -12.08 9.94 11.27
C GLN A 52 -11.18 11.12 11.65
N VAL A 53 -11.69 12.02 12.50
CA VAL A 53 -10.96 13.19 12.99
C VAL A 53 -9.70 12.76 13.76
N THR A 54 -9.77 11.73 14.59
CA THR A 54 -8.60 11.24 15.35
C THR A 54 -7.64 10.45 14.47
N LEU A 55 -8.16 9.68 13.50
CA LEU A 55 -7.35 8.78 12.66
C LEU A 55 -6.60 9.50 11.53
N GLN A 56 -7.06 10.67 11.10
CA GLN A 56 -6.52 11.36 9.93
C GLN A 56 -6.09 12.82 10.18
N SER A 57 -6.46 13.46 11.30
CA SER A 57 -6.27 14.92 11.45
C SER A 57 -4.84 15.42 11.31
N GLU A 58 -3.82 14.67 11.76
CA GLU A 58 -2.44 15.16 11.74
C GLU A 58 -1.92 15.38 10.31
N THR A 59 -2.22 14.48 9.38
CA THR A 59 -1.70 14.56 7.99
C THR A 59 -2.46 15.55 7.11
N TYR A 60 -3.77 15.70 7.33
CA TYR A 60 -4.58 16.66 6.57
C TYR A 60 -4.43 18.09 7.11
N ARG A 61 -4.14 18.26 8.39
CA ARG A 61 -3.87 19.58 8.98
C ARG A 61 -2.66 20.22 8.31
N ASP A 62 -1.54 19.50 8.24
CA ASP A 62 -0.31 20.01 7.63
C ASP A 62 -0.48 20.35 6.13
N LEU A 63 -1.19 19.49 5.39
CA LEU A 63 -1.52 19.73 3.99
C LEU A 63 -2.49 20.90 3.80
N SER A 64 -3.51 21.00 4.64
CA SER A 64 -4.48 22.10 4.63
C SER A 64 -3.79 23.43 4.99
N ASP A 65 -2.91 23.42 5.99
CA ASP A 65 -2.11 24.57 6.42
C ASP A 65 -1.12 25.00 5.32
N TYR A 66 -0.51 24.05 4.61
CA TYR A 66 0.32 24.33 3.43
C TYR A 66 -0.49 24.95 2.28
N LEU A 67 -1.65 24.37 1.95
CA LEU A 67 -2.50 24.86 0.86
C LEU A 67 -3.08 26.24 1.17
N THR A 68 -3.48 26.49 2.42
CA THR A 68 -3.94 27.81 2.88
C THR A 68 -2.82 28.85 2.85
N THR A 69 -1.61 28.48 3.28
CA THR A 69 -0.44 29.36 3.21
C THR A 69 -0.09 29.70 1.74
N ALA A 70 0.01 28.68 0.88
CA ALA A 70 0.32 28.86 -0.55
C ALA A 70 -0.77 29.65 -1.30
N ALA A 71 -2.03 29.52 -0.89
CA ALA A 71 -3.13 30.27 -1.47
C ALA A 71 -3.11 31.75 -1.03
N ASN A 72 -2.81 32.02 0.26
CA ASN A 72 -2.59 33.38 0.78
C ASN A 72 -1.43 34.09 0.07
N GLU A 73 -0.31 33.40 -0.17
CA GLU A 73 0.83 33.92 -0.94
C GLU A 73 0.45 34.30 -2.38
N ARG A 74 -0.51 33.59 -2.97
CA ARG A 74 -1.03 33.85 -4.33
C ARG A 74 -2.23 34.80 -4.35
N GLY A 75 -2.70 35.27 -3.19
CA GLY A 75 -3.90 36.10 -3.07
C GLY A 75 -5.20 35.39 -3.49
N VAL A 76 -5.21 34.05 -3.51
CA VAL A 76 -6.36 33.23 -3.92
C VAL A 76 -6.97 32.62 -2.66
N VAL A 77 -8.29 32.59 -2.55
CA VAL A 77 -8.97 31.85 -1.48
C VAL A 77 -9.03 30.37 -1.87
N PRO A 78 -8.43 29.44 -1.10
CA PRO A 78 -8.52 28.03 -1.41
C PRO A 78 -9.99 27.58 -1.33
N GLY A 79 -10.49 26.96 -2.40
CA GLY A 79 -11.86 26.44 -2.49
C GLY A 79 -12.88 27.32 -3.22
N ARG A 80 -12.51 28.48 -3.80
CA ARG A 80 -13.38 29.22 -4.73
C ARG A 80 -12.66 29.48 -6.05
N SER A 81 -13.05 28.76 -7.10
CA SER A 81 -12.70 29.08 -8.48
C SER A 81 -13.58 30.22 -9.01
N SER A 82 -12.95 31.21 -9.65
CA SER A 82 -13.64 32.23 -10.45
C SER A 82 -14.39 31.55 -11.59
N GLU A 83 -15.70 31.79 -11.65
CA GLU A 83 -16.57 31.61 -12.82
C GLU A 83 -16.40 30.31 -13.62
N ASN A 84 -16.88 29.21 -13.06
CA ASN A 84 -17.80 28.26 -13.70
C ASN A 84 -18.10 27.13 -12.72
N GLN A 85 -19.38 26.77 -12.61
CA GLN A 85 -19.94 25.81 -11.67
C GLN A 85 -19.32 24.41 -11.83
N GLN A 86 -18.18 24.16 -11.19
CA GLN A 86 -17.86 22.81 -10.76
C GLN A 86 -18.64 22.60 -9.46
N GLN A 87 -19.74 21.86 -9.55
CA GLN A 87 -20.26 21.16 -8.38
C GLN A 87 -19.04 20.53 -7.68
N MET A 88 -18.77 20.95 -6.43
CA MET A 88 -17.93 20.16 -5.55
C MET A 88 -18.58 18.78 -5.52
N LEU A 89 -18.05 17.83 -6.27
CA LEU A 89 -18.43 16.44 -6.14
C LEU A 89 -18.00 16.07 -4.73
N GLU A 90 -18.97 16.01 -3.83
CA GLU A 90 -18.79 15.47 -2.49
C GLU A 90 -18.40 14.00 -2.65
N TYR A 91 -17.09 13.75 -2.77
CA TYR A 91 -16.56 12.43 -2.97
C TYR A 91 -16.58 11.69 -1.62
N ASN A 92 -17.68 10.99 -1.36
CA ASN A 92 -17.77 10.13 -0.20
C ASN A 92 -17.00 8.84 -0.49
N GLU A 93 -15.74 8.79 -0.04
CA GLU A 93 -14.87 7.62 -0.13
C GLU A 93 -15.53 6.33 0.38
N ILE A 94 -16.40 6.44 1.39
CA ILE A 94 -17.09 5.29 1.99
C ILE A 94 -18.19 4.78 1.06
N ASP A 95 -18.97 5.68 0.45
CA ASP A 95 -20.03 5.28 -0.47
C ASP A 95 -19.43 4.72 -1.77
N ALA A 96 -18.41 5.36 -2.32
CA ALA A 96 -17.66 4.85 -3.47
C ALA A 96 -17.02 3.48 -3.19
N PHE A 97 -16.54 3.26 -1.96
CA PHE A 97 -15.98 1.97 -1.52
C PHE A 97 -17.05 0.87 -1.39
N ILE A 98 -18.26 1.22 -0.91
CA ILE A 98 -19.39 0.29 -0.81
C ILE A 98 -19.93 -0.05 -2.19
N GLU A 99 -20.11 0.94 -3.06
CA GLU A 99 -20.71 0.77 -4.39
C GLU A 99 -19.82 0.00 -5.38
N SER A 100 -18.49 0.09 -5.24
CA SER A 100 -17.54 -0.51 -6.19
C SER A 100 -17.14 -1.96 -5.87
N ARG A 101 -17.55 -2.51 -4.72
CA ARG A 101 -17.05 -3.82 -4.26
C ARG A 101 -18.06 -4.94 -4.45
N TYR A 102 -17.72 -5.88 -5.34
CA TYR A 102 -18.28 -7.23 -5.30
C TYR A 102 -17.57 -8.07 -4.24
N ILE A 103 -18.32 -8.87 -3.47
CA ILE A 103 -17.76 -9.89 -2.58
C ILE A 103 -18.43 -11.25 -2.82
N SER A 104 -17.60 -12.29 -2.92
CA SER A 104 -18.08 -13.67 -3.05
C SER A 104 -18.30 -14.33 -1.68
N ALA A 105 -19.20 -15.31 -1.60
CA ALA A 105 -19.45 -16.05 -0.36
C ALA A 105 -18.20 -16.75 0.23
N PRO A 106 -17.30 -17.35 -0.56
CA PRO A 106 -16.04 -17.90 -0.04
C PRO A 106 -15.12 -16.83 0.56
N GLU A 107 -15.04 -15.66 -0.08
CA GLU A 107 -14.24 -14.53 0.41
C GLU A 107 -14.82 -13.95 1.72
N ALA A 108 -16.15 -13.86 1.81
CA ALA A 108 -16.85 -13.47 3.03
C ALA A 108 -16.57 -14.45 4.19
N TYR A 109 -16.62 -15.77 3.92
CA TYR A 109 -16.24 -16.79 4.89
C TYR A 109 -14.79 -16.62 5.36
N TRP A 110 -13.85 -16.45 4.42
CA TRP A 110 -12.43 -16.29 4.72
C TRP A 110 -12.16 -15.10 5.66
N ARG A 111 -12.82 -13.97 5.39
CA ARG A 111 -12.72 -12.75 6.21
C ARG A 111 -13.39 -12.90 7.58
N LEU A 112 -14.57 -13.51 7.63
CA LEU A 112 -15.29 -13.75 8.90
C LEU A 112 -14.55 -14.74 9.80
N SER A 113 -13.78 -15.65 9.21
CA SER A 113 -12.91 -16.58 9.94
C SER A 113 -11.55 -15.99 10.31
N GLU A 114 -11.32 -14.70 10.05
CA GLU A 114 -10.06 -13.99 10.34
C GLU A 114 -8.82 -14.64 9.67
N TYR A 115 -9.02 -15.34 8.55
CA TYR A 115 -7.90 -15.92 7.82
C TYR A 115 -7.14 -14.84 7.05
N GLU A 116 -5.82 -15.00 6.99
CA GLU A 116 -4.96 -14.20 6.13
C GLU A 116 -5.36 -14.45 4.66
N MET A 117 -5.90 -13.43 4.00
CA MET A 117 -6.36 -13.54 2.61
C MET A 117 -5.22 -13.40 1.60
N GLN A 118 -4.28 -12.50 1.87
CA GLN A 118 -3.23 -12.12 0.93
C GLN A 118 -2.05 -11.56 1.73
N GLU A 119 -0.86 -12.15 1.57
CA GLU A 119 0.36 -11.36 1.72
C GLU A 119 0.45 -10.46 0.49
N LYS A 120 0.49 -9.15 0.68
CA LYS A 120 0.94 -8.28 -0.40
C LYS A 120 2.42 -8.57 -0.61
N SER A 121 2.79 -9.18 -1.73
CA SER A 121 4.20 -9.29 -2.10
C SER A 121 4.84 -7.90 -2.08
N HIS A 122 6.06 -7.81 -1.56
CA HIS A 122 6.86 -6.60 -1.49
C HIS A 122 6.86 -5.80 -2.80
N SER A 123 7.16 -4.49 -2.73
CA SER A 123 7.33 -3.67 -3.93
C SER A 123 8.29 -4.33 -4.93
N ILE A 124 7.77 -4.63 -6.12
CA ILE A 124 8.57 -5.28 -7.17
C ILE A 124 9.48 -4.22 -7.78
N VAL A 125 10.79 -4.38 -7.60
CA VAL A 125 11.82 -3.54 -8.23
C VAL A 125 12.53 -4.36 -9.28
N ARG A 126 12.54 -3.87 -10.53
CA ARG A 126 13.30 -4.49 -11.62
C ARG A 126 14.77 -4.09 -11.50
N LEU A 127 15.64 -5.08 -11.33
CA LEU A 127 17.08 -4.87 -11.32
C LEU A 127 17.61 -4.84 -12.76
N PRO A 128 18.28 -3.76 -13.20
CA PRO A 128 18.83 -3.68 -14.54
C PRO A 128 20.03 -4.63 -14.69
N VAL A 129 20.08 -5.35 -15.81
CA VAL A 129 21.22 -6.18 -16.20
C VAL A 129 21.72 -5.68 -17.55
N HIS A 130 23.03 -5.45 -17.66
CA HIS A 130 23.68 -4.97 -18.87
C HIS A 130 25.13 -5.48 -18.93
N LEU A 131 25.70 -5.48 -20.13
CA LEU A 131 27.13 -5.76 -20.32
C LEU A 131 27.98 -4.55 -19.89
N PRO A 132 29.31 -4.72 -19.75
CA PRO A 132 30.22 -3.61 -19.50
C PRO A 132 30.03 -2.50 -20.54
N ASP A 133 29.85 -1.26 -20.08
CA ASP A 133 29.60 -0.05 -20.88
C ASP A 133 28.32 -0.05 -21.76
N GLU A 134 27.51 -1.10 -21.72
CA GLU A 134 26.23 -1.20 -22.45
C GLU A 134 25.02 -0.87 -21.56
N GLN A 135 25.19 0.09 -20.66
CA GLN A 135 24.10 0.54 -19.79
C GLN A 135 23.05 1.34 -20.56
N ASN A 136 21.77 1.08 -20.28
CA ASN A 136 20.68 1.84 -20.90
C ASN A 136 20.70 3.29 -20.44
N LEU A 137 20.74 4.21 -21.41
CA LEU A 137 20.70 5.66 -21.19
C LEU A 137 19.48 6.27 -21.85
N TYR A 138 18.88 7.23 -21.15
CA TYR A 138 17.80 8.06 -21.67
C TYR A 138 18.34 9.48 -21.83
N PHE A 139 18.17 10.05 -23.02
CA PHE A 139 18.60 11.40 -23.35
C PHE A 139 17.57 12.07 -24.25
N THR A 140 17.57 13.40 -24.24
CA THR A 140 16.84 14.22 -25.20
C THR A 140 17.71 14.44 -26.44
N LEU A 141 17.08 14.50 -27.61
CA LEU A 141 17.77 14.76 -28.88
C LEU A 141 18.67 16.01 -28.77
N GLY A 142 19.97 15.83 -29.01
CA GLY A 142 20.98 16.89 -28.88
C GLY A 142 21.80 16.88 -27.58
N GLU A 143 21.40 16.14 -26.54
CA GLU A 143 22.11 16.07 -25.25
C GLU A 143 22.90 14.75 -25.03
N GLU A 144 23.18 14.02 -26.11
CA GLU A 144 23.85 12.71 -26.08
C GLU A 144 25.16 12.71 -25.28
N GLN A 145 26.00 13.72 -25.52
CA GLN A 145 27.30 13.83 -24.84
C GLN A 145 27.15 14.09 -23.34
N PHE A 146 26.16 14.87 -22.94
CA PHE A 146 25.88 15.15 -21.54
C PHE A 146 25.39 13.90 -20.82
N ALA A 147 24.48 13.15 -21.45
CA ALA A 147 24.00 11.87 -20.92
C ALA A 147 25.15 10.85 -20.77
N LEU A 148 26.05 10.76 -21.76
CA LEU A 148 27.24 9.91 -21.69
C LEU A 148 28.16 10.31 -20.53
N ASN A 149 28.44 11.60 -20.36
CA ASN A 149 29.28 12.10 -19.26
C ASN A 149 28.65 11.82 -17.90
N LYS A 150 27.33 12.01 -17.77
CA LYS A 150 26.57 11.69 -16.56
C LYS A 150 26.59 10.20 -16.25
N ALA A 151 26.55 9.35 -17.27
CA ALA A 151 26.60 7.90 -17.14
C ALA A 151 27.95 7.38 -16.66
N LYS A 152 29.05 8.04 -17.04
CA LYS A 152 30.40 7.72 -16.55
C LYS A 152 30.60 8.05 -15.08
N LEU A 153 29.92 9.10 -14.58
CA LEU A 153 30.05 9.56 -13.19
C LEU A 153 29.14 8.81 -12.22
N ASN A 154 28.04 8.23 -12.70
CA ASN A 154 27.03 7.62 -11.85
C ASN A 154 27.07 6.09 -11.94
N PHE A 155 26.97 5.42 -10.79
CA PHE A 155 26.77 3.99 -10.76
C PHE A 155 25.32 3.61 -11.08
N THR A 156 25.14 2.58 -11.92
CA THR A 156 23.88 1.85 -12.03
C THR A 156 23.70 0.95 -10.81
N MET A 157 22.49 0.40 -10.63
CA MET A 157 22.25 -0.58 -9.55
C MET A 157 23.16 -1.81 -9.67
N LEU A 158 23.52 -2.22 -10.89
CA LEU A 158 24.39 -3.36 -11.14
C LEU A 158 25.86 -3.02 -10.86
N THR A 159 26.37 -1.90 -11.38
CA THR A 159 27.75 -1.48 -11.10
C THR A 159 27.97 -1.15 -9.63
N ALA A 160 26.96 -0.56 -8.97
CA ALA A 160 27.00 -0.34 -7.54
C ALA A 160 27.00 -1.64 -6.74
N TRP A 161 26.36 -2.71 -7.25
CA TRP A 161 26.39 -4.02 -6.61
C TRP A 161 27.77 -4.68 -6.71
N PHE A 162 28.44 -4.57 -7.87
CA PHE A 162 29.83 -5.03 -8.00
C PHE A 162 30.76 -4.31 -7.03
N LYS A 163 30.61 -2.98 -6.88
CA LYS A 163 31.37 -2.20 -5.90
C LYS A 163 31.06 -2.62 -4.46
N LEU A 164 29.79 -2.87 -4.14
CA LEU A 164 29.39 -3.38 -2.81
C LEU A 164 30.05 -4.72 -2.51
N ASN A 165 30.13 -5.62 -3.49
CA ASN A 165 30.77 -6.92 -3.34
C ASN A 165 32.27 -6.80 -3.12
N GLU A 166 32.91 -5.75 -3.64
CA GLU A 166 34.32 -5.47 -3.36
C GLU A 166 34.53 -5.11 -1.88
N GLU A 167 33.66 -4.26 -1.32
CA GLU A 167 33.78 -3.70 0.03
C GLU A 167 33.25 -4.61 1.15
N ASP A 168 32.05 -5.19 1.00
CA ASP A 168 31.35 -5.95 2.04
C ASP A 168 31.41 -7.46 1.78
N LYS A 169 31.93 -8.23 2.76
CA LYS A 169 32.00 -9.69 2.68
C LYS A 169 30.62 -10.35 2.65
N GLN A 170 29.63 -9.78 3.34
CA GLN A 170 28.28 -10.35 3.39
C GLN A 170 27.57 -10.22 2.04
N ALA A 171 27.82 -9.13 1.31
CA ALA A 171 27.23 -8.91 0.00
C ALA A 171 27.70 -9.93 -1.05
N ARG A 172 28.93 -10.45 -0.92
CA ARG A 172 29.51 -11.46 -1.83
C ARG A 172 28.76 -12.78 -1.84
N GLU A 173 28.09 -13.10 -0.73
CA GLU A 173 27.31 -14.34 -0.59
C GLU A 173 25.89 -14.20 -1.15
N ILE A 174 25.46 -12.98 -1.47
CA ILE A 174 24.09 -12.67 -1.89
C ILE A 174 24.05 -12.51 -3.40
N LEU A 175 23.14 -13.23 -4.06
CA LEU A 175 22.91 -13.11 -5.50
C LEU A 175 22.29 -11.76 -5.84
N TYR A 176 22.56 -11.26 -7.04
CA TYR A 176 22.06 -9.95 -7.46
C TYR A 176 20.52 -9.85 -7.36
N HIS A 177 19.79 -10.91 -7.71
CA HIS A 177 18.32 -10.92 -7.61
C HIS A 177 17.79 -10.92 -6.17
N ASP A 178 18.59 -11.39 -5.21
CA ASP A 178 18.23 -11.46 -3.79
C ASP A 178 18.69 -10.24 -2.99
N ILE A 179 19.47 -9.34 -3.61
CA ILE A 179 20.07 -8.21 -2.90
C ILE A 179 19.02 -7.30 -2.24
N LEU A 180 17.82 -7.21 -2.82
CA LEU A 180 16.71 -6.39 -2.32
C LEU A 180 16.14 -6.88 -0.98
N LEU A 181 16.38 -8.14 -0.63
CA LEU A 181 16.01 -8.74 0.65
C LEU A 181 16.92 -8.26 1.79
N HIS A 182 18.12 -7.78 1.49
CA HIS A 182 19.13 -7.44 2.50
C HIS A 182 19.57 -5.97 2.44
N TYR A 183 19.53 -5.37 1.26
CA TYR A 183 19.95 -4.00 1.02
C TYR A 183 18.85 -3.22 0.30
N ARG A 184 18.89 -1.90 0.44
CA ARG A 184 18.08 -0.94 -0.30
C ARG A 184 19.01 -0.05 -1.12
N PHE A 185 18.61 0.25 -2.35
CA PHE A 185 19.37 1.16 -3.19
C PHE A 185 19.00 2.62 -2.86
N ASN A 186 19.99 3.42 -2.46
CA ASN A 186 19.80 4.85 -2.23
C ASN A 186 19.99 5.61 -3.55
N GLN A 187 18.91 6.24 -4.05
CA GLN A 187 18.94 6.94 -5.33
C GLN A 187 19.75 8.24 -5.34
N GLN A 188 19.93 8.87 -4.17
CA GLN A 188 20.72 10.10 -4.05
C GLN A 188 22.21 9.79 -4.05
N SER A 189 22.64 8.82 -3.26
CA SER A 189 24.06 8.42 -3.21
C SER A 189 24.47 7.45 -4.30
N LYS A 190 23.52 6.83 -5.01
CA LYS A 190 23.74 5.75 -5.99
C LYS A 190 24.50 4.55 -5.42
N MET A 191 24.23 4.22 -4.15
CA MET A 191 24.87 3.12 -3.44
C MET A 191 23.85 2.22 -2.73
N TRP A 192 24.24 0.97 -2.52
CA TRP A 192 23.50 0.02 -1.70
C TRP A 192 23.72 0.29 -0.21
N GLN A 193 22.64 0.27 0.57
CA GLN A 193 22.67 0.42 2.02
C GLN A 193 21.98 -0.78 2.66
N LYS A 194 22.54 -1.31 3.75
CA LYS A 194 21.92 -2.42 4.48
C LYS A 194 20.53 -2.03 4.98
N ARG A 195 19.53 -2.89 4.79
CA ARG A 195 18.19 -2.68 5.35
C ARG A 195 18.25 -2.77 6.86
N ILE A 196 17.54 -1.86 7.52
CA ILE A 196 17.32 -1.87 8.96
C ILE A 196 15.87 -2.29 9.16
N TYR A 197 15.67 -3.47 9.75
CA TYR A 197 14.35 -3.95 10.15
C TYR A 197 14.06 -3.42 11.55
N ASN A 198 13.34 -2.31 11.65
CA ASN A 198 12.82 -1.84 12.94
C ASN A 198 11.67 -2.76 13.35
N ILE A 199 11.98 -3.89 13.99
CA ILE A 199 11.00 -4.83 14.54
C ILE A 199 10.17 -4.15 15.68
N SER A 200 10.58 -2.98 16.16
CA SER A 200 9.94 -2.27 17.29
C SER A 200 8.80 -1.31 16.93
N LYS A 201 8.50 -1.04 15.66
CA LYS A 201 7.40 -0.14 15.28
C LYS A 201 6.20 -0.94 14.75
N VAL A 202 5.59 -1.72 15.63
CA VAL A 202 4.21 -2.18 15.44
C VAL A 202 3.32 -0.98 15.72
N ILE A 203 2.89 -0.29 14.66
CA ILE A 203 1.72 0.60 14.76
C ILE A 203 0.52 -0.34 14.68
N GLY A 204 0.06 -0.76 15.86
CA GLY A 204 -1.25 -1.38 16.04
C GLY A 204 -2.31 -0.32 16.27
#